data_AF-A0A418VVE0-F1
#
_entry.id   AF-A0A418VVE0-F1
#
_cell.length_a   1.000
_cell.length_b   1.000
_cell.length_c   1.000
_cell.angle_alpha   90.00
_cell.angle_beta   90.00
_cell.angle_gamma   90.00
#
_symmetry.space_group_name_H-M   'P 1'
#
loop_
_entity.id
_entity.type
_entity.pdbx_description
1 polymer ?
#
loop_
_entity_poly.entity_id
_entity_poly.type
_entity_poly.pdbx_seq_one_letter_code
_entity_poly.pdbx_strand_id
1 'polypeptide(L)'
;MTARALDPGIALSVACGQALLGRRQDADRERLSAAVAAVPDVPSAARGLAQVAAAWLAGDMDDHALSVALANFNAPFCAAYRRRFDLAQTGTVETDMPLFAPSASTHAAHSADAMED
;
A
#
# COMPACT_ATOMS: atom_id res chain seq x y z
N MET A 1 5.43 19.62 -19.35
CA MET A 1 4.41 19.17 -18.39
C MET A 1 4.88 17.82 -17.86
N THR A 2 5.66 17.79 -16.79
CA THR A 2 6.19 16.53 -16.22
C THR A 2 5.05 15.81 -15.52
N ALA A 3 4.57 14.71 -16.11
CA ALA A 3 3.66 13.80 -15.43
C ALA A 3 4.28 13.46 -14.07
N ARG A 4 3.61 13.84 -12.98
CA ARG A 4 4.08 13.56 -11.63
C ARG A 4 4.16 12.03 -11.51
N ALA A 5 5.37 11.49 -11.49
CA ALA A 5 5.59 10.06 -11.38
C ALA A 5 4.85 9.56 -10.14
N LEU A 6 3.93 8.61 -10.33
CA LEU A 6 3.27 7.97 -9.20
C LEU A 6 4.34 7.27 -8.35
N ASP A 7 4.12 7.25 -7.04
CA ASP A 7 4.89 6.40 -6.15
C ASP A 7 4.87 4.95 -6.67
N PRO A 8 6.02 4.25 -6.73
CA PRO A 8 6.11 2.90 -7.27
C PRO A 8 5.14 1.90 -6.62
N GLY A 9 4.89 2.02 -5.32
CA GLY A 9 3.93 1.17 -4.60
C GLY A 9 2.49 1.43 -5.02
N ILE A 10 2.13 2.70 -5.23
CA ILE A 10 0.80 3.08 -5.75
C ILE A 10 0.63 2.62 -7.20
N ALA A 11 1.64 2.81 -8.04
CA ALA A 11 1.63 2.34 -9.42
C ALA A 11 1.44 0.82 -9.50
N LEU A 12 2.14 0.07 -8.63
CA LEU A 12 1.98 -1.38 -8.51
C LEU A 12 0.58 -1.78 -8.05
N SER A 13 0.03 -1.12 -7.02
CA SER A 13 -1.33 -1.39 -6.52
C SER A 13 -2.38 -1.22 -7.63
N VAL A 14 -2.27 -0.16 -8.43
CA VAL A 14 -3.15 0.08 -9.58
C VAL A 14 -2.97 -1.00 -10.65
N ALA A 15 -1.73 -1.36 -10.99
CA ALA A 15 -1.45 -2.39 -11.99
C ALA A 15 -2.01 -3.77 -11.57
N CYS A 16 -1.88 -4.15 -10.30
CA CYS A 16 -2.47 -5.36 -9.74
C CYS A 16 -4.00 -5.34 -9.88
N GLY A 17 -4.65 -4.21 -9.54
CA GLY A 17 -6.10 -4.05 -9.68
C GLY A 17 -6.55 -4.20 -11.14
N GLN A 18 -5.84 -3.59 -12.08
CA GLN A 18 -6.14 -3.71 -13.52
C GLN A 18 -5.94 -5.15 -14.02
N ALA A 19 -4.85 -5.82 -13.62
CA ALA A 19 -4.59 -7.21 -14.00
C ALA A 19 -5.68 -8.17 -13.51
N LEU A 20 -6.21 -7.95 -12.29
CA LEU A 20 -7.30 -8.73 -11.71
C LEU A 20 -8.66 -8.43 -12.38
N LEU A 21 -8.95 -7.17 -12.71
CA LEU A 21 -10.21 -6.74 -13.32
C LEU A 21 -10.28 -7.06 -14.83
N GLY A 22 -9.17 -6.86 -15.55
CA GLY A 22 -9.08 -6.96 -17.01
C GLY A 22 -8.84 -8.37 -17.56
N ARG A 23 -8.71 -9.38 -16.66
CA ARG A 23 -8.35 -10.78 -16.95
C ARG A 23 -7.35 -10.95 -18.12
N ARG A 24 -6.06 -10.88 -17.77
CA ARG A 24 -4.93 -11.42 -18.54
C ARG A 24 -4.75 -10.91 -19.99
N GLN A 25 -5.16 -9.68 -20.29
CA GLN A 25 -4.68 -9.05 -21.52
C GLN A 25 -3.17 -8.84 -21.42
N ASP A 26 -2.42 -9.17 -22.48
CA ASP A 26 -0.95 -9.07 -22.50
C ASP A 26 -0.46 -7.69 -22.07
N ALA A 27 -1.14 -6.63 -22.53
CA ALA A 27 -0.81 -5.25 -22.18
C ALA A 27 -0.87 -4.97 -20.66
N ASP A 28 -1.80 -5.59 -19.93
CA ASP A 28 -1.92 -5.40 -18.48
C ASP A 28 -0.89 -6.23 -17.72
N ARG A 29 -0.49 -7.40 -18.25
CA ARG A 29 0.63 -8.19 -17.72
C ARG A 29 1.97 -7.48 -17.93
N GLU A 30 2.17 -6.85 -19.08
CA GLU A 30 3.36 -6.06 -19.37
C GLU A 30 3.46 -4.85 -18.43
N ARG A 31 2.36 -4.13 -18.23
CA ARG A 31 2.31 -3.02 -17.26
C ARG A 31 2.57 -3.47 -15.83
N LEU A 32 1.99 -4.60 -15.42
CA LEU A 32 2.26 -5.19 -14.10
C LEU A 32 3.73 -5.58 -13.95
N SER A 33 4.32 -6.21 -14.97
CA SER A 33 5.74 -6.57 -14.99
C SER A 33 6.65 -5.35 -14.85
N ALA A 34 6.36 -4.28 -15.60
CA ALA A 34 7.08 -3.02 -15.49
C ALA A 34 6.93 -2.38 -14.09
N ALA A 35 5.74 -2.43 -13.51
CA ALA A 35 5.49 -1.92 -12.17
C ALA A 35 6.25 -2.71 -11.09
N VAL A 36 6.31 -4.04 -11.21
CA VAL A 36 7.10 -4.91 -10.32
C VAL A 36 8.59 -4.56 -10.40
N ALA A 37 9.13 -4.36 -11.60
CA ALA A 37 10.54 -4.01 -11.81
C ALA A 37 10.89 -2.60 -11.29
N ALA A 38 9.91 -1.69 -11.23
CA ALA A 38 10.09 -0.34 -10.72
C ALA A 38 10.10 -0.27 -9.18
N VAL A 39 9.71 -1.33 -8.47
CA VAL A 39 9.75 -1.35 -6.99
C VAL A 39 11.20 -1.50 -6.52
N PRO A 40 11.70 -0.60 -5.66
CA PRO A 40 13.06 -0.68 -5.15
C PRO A 40 13.26 -1.94 -4.30
N ASP A 41 14.46 -2.52 -4.40
CA ASP A 41 14.83 -3.72 -3.64
C ASP A 41 15.21 -3.38 -2.19
N VAL A 42 14.22 -2.87 -1.45
CA VAL A 42 14.31 -2.55 -0.02
C VAL A 42 13.12 -3.13 0.74
N PRO A 43 13.29 -3.54 2.01
CA PRO A 43 12.19 -4.08 2.80
C PRO A 43 11.02 -3.08 2.92
N SER A 44 9.88 -3.43 2.34
CA SER A 44 8.68 -2.58 2.33
C SER A 44 7.42 -3.38 1.98
N ALA A 45 6.25 -2.81 2.29
CA ALA A 45 4.96 -3.40 1.88
C ALA A 45 4.84 -3.49 0.35
N ALA A 46 5.38 -2.49 -0.38
CA ALA A 46 5.42 -2.50 -1.85
C ALA A 46 6.26 -3.66 -2.38
N ARG A 47 7.39 -3.98 -1.72
CA ARG A 47 8.22 -5.12 -2.08
C ARG A 47 7.51 -6.45 -1.85
N GLY A 48 6.79 -6.59 -0.73
CA GLY A 48 5.95 -7.76 -0.47
C GLY A 48 4.88 -7.96 -1.54
N LEU A 49 4.17 -6.90 -1.92
CA LEU A 49 3.20 -6.94 -3.02
C LEU A 49 3.88 -7.30 -4.36
N ALA A 50 5.07 -6.75 -4.63
CA ALA A 50 5.81 -7.01 -5.86
C ALA A 50 6.23 -8.48 -5.99
N GLN A 51 6.61 -9.12 -4.88
CA GLN A 51 6.94 -10.55 -4.86
C GLN A 51 5.73 -11.43 -5.18
N VAL A 52 4.58 -11.13 -4.57
CA VAL A 52 3.32 -11.86 -4.85
C VAL A 52 2.88 -11.63 -6.30
N ALA A 53 2.97 -10.40 -6.80
CA ALA A 53 2.67 -10.08 -8.19
C ALA A 53 3.61 -10.80 -9.18
N ALA A 54 4.90 -10.92 -8.87
CA ALA A 54 5.85 -11.68 -9.67
C ALA A 54 5.51 -13.19 -9.70
N ALA A 55 5.18 -13.78 -8.55
CA ALA A 55 4.75 -15.17 -8.46
C ALA A 55 3.44 -15.42 -9.24
N TRP A 56 2.50 -14.47 -9.19
CA TRP A 56 1.28 -14.52 -9.99
C TRP A 56 1.58 -14.42 -11.50
N LEU A 57 2.50 -13.55 -11.92
CA LEU A 57 2.93 -13.46 -13.32
C LEU A 57 3.58 -14.76 -13.80
N ALA A 58 4.33 -15.45 -12.94
CA ALA A 58 4.92 -16.76 -13.22
C ALA A 58 3.90 -17.91 -13.25
N GLY A 59 2.71 -17.70 -12.67
CA GLY A 59 1.65 -18.70 -12.56
C GLY A 59 1.75 -19.60 -11.33
N ASP A 60 2.66 -19.29 -10.41
CA ASP A 60 2.85 -20.02 -9.14
C ASP A 60 1.81 -19.64 -8.07
N MET A 61 1.03 -18.59 -8.31
CA MET A 61 0.07 -18.03 -7.38
C MET A 61 -1.26 -17.74 -8.08
N ASP A 62 -2.37 -18.02 -7.41
CA ASP A 62 -3.72 -17.76 -7.92
C ASP A 62 -4.19 -16.31 -7.70
N ASP A 63 -5.29 -15.95 -8.35
CA ASP A 63 -5.89 -14.62 -8.29
C ASP A 63 -6.34 -14.23 -6.87
N HIS A 64 -6.71 -15.22 -6.03
CA HIS A 64 -7.17 -14.95 -4.66
C HIS A 64 -6.00 -14.48 -3.79
N ALA A 65 -4.85 -15.15 -3.86
CA ALA A 65 -3.67 -14.72 -3.12
C ALA A 65 -3.15 -13.34 -3.55
N LEU A 66 -3.17 -13.02 -4.85
CA LEU A 66 -2.83 -11.68 -5.32
C LEU A 66 -3.83 -10.63 -4.82
N SER A 67 -5.13 -10.94 -4.82
CA SER A 67 -6.18 -10.07 -4.29
C SER A 67 -6.02 -9.80 -2.79
N VAL A 68 -5.68 -10.83 -2.00
CA VAL A 68 -5.41 -10.68 -0.55
C VAL A 68 -4.19 -9.81 -0.31
N ALA A 69 -3.09 -10.02 -1.06
CA ALA A 69 -1.90 -9.19 -0.94
C ALA A 69 -2.18 -7.71 -1.28
N LEU A 70 -2.97 -7.48 -2.33
CA LEU A 70 -3.41 -6.13 -2.72
C LEU A 70 -4.29 -5.48 -1.63
N ALA A 71 -5.22 -6.24 -1.04
CA ALA A 71 -6.07 -5.76 0.04
C ALA A 71 -5.24 -5.38 1.28
N ASN A 72 -4.27 -6.21 1.67
CA ASN A 72 -3.38 -5.95 2.79
C ASN A 72 -2.50 -4.72 2.56
N PHE A 73 -1.98 -4.56 1.33
CA PHE A 73 -1.23 -3.36 0.95
C PHE A 73 -2.08 -2.09 1.06
N ASN A 74 -3.35 -2.15 0.64
CA ASN A 74 -4.27 -1.00 0.64
C ASN A 74 -4.96 -0.76 1.99
N ALA A 75 -4.95 -1.73 2.91
CA ALA A 75 -5.62 -1.69 4.21
C ALA A 75 -5.35 -0.40 5.03
N PRO A 76 -4.10 0.08 5.22
CA PRO A 76 -3.85 1.29 5.98
C PRO A 76 -4.51 2.53 5.36
N PHE A 77 -4.61 2.60 4.03
CA PHE A 77 -5.27 3.69 3.33
C PHE A 77 -6.78 3.63 3.53
N CYS A 78 -7.39 2.45 3.35
CA CYS A 78 -8.83 2.24 3.55
C CYS A 78 -9.28 2.53 5.00
N ALA A 79 -8.45 2.17 5.99
CA ALA A 79 -8.73 2.44 7.40
C ALA A 79 -8.68 3.94 7.73
N ALA A 80 -7.75 4.70 7.13
CA ALA A 80 -7.68 6.15 7.27
C ALA A 80 -8.90 6.86 6.66
N TYR A 81 -9.41 6.37 5.54
CA TYR A 81 -10.66 6.87 4.95
C TYR A 81 -11.87 6.60 5.85
N ARG A 82 -11.98 5.41 6.45
CA ARG A 82 -13.08 5.11 7.40
C ARG A 82 -13.07 6.02 8.62
N ARG A 83 -11.91 6.28 9.24
CA ARG A 83 -11.85 7.22 10.38
C ARG A 83 -12.29 8.64 10.01
N ARG A 84 -11.93 9.12 8.83
CA ARG A 84 -12.36 10.46 8.36
C ARG A 84 -13.87 10.54 8.11
N PHE A 85 -14.48 9.48 7.60
CA PHE A 85 -15.94 9.43 7.41
C PHE A 85 -16.72 9.26 8.73
N ASP A 86 -16.14 8.57 9.71
CA ASP A 86 -16.74 8.36 11.03
C ASP A 86 -16.70 9.65 11.89
N LEU A 87 -15.58 10.39 11.84
CA LEU A 87 -15.44 11.73 12.44
C LEU A 87 -16.35 12.78 11.75
N ALA A 88 -16.59 12.65 10.45
CA ALA A 88 -17.51 13.54 9.73
C ALA A 88 -18.99 13.28 10.07
N GLN A 89 -19.36 12.06 10.50
CA GLN A 89 -20.71 11.71 10.93
C GLN A 89 -20.98 12.00 12.41
N THR A 90 -19.95 12.12 13.24
CA THR A 90 -20.05 12.39 14.69
C THR A 90 -19.87 13.86 15.05
N GLY A 91 -20.26 14.76 14.15
CA GLY A 91 -20.64 16.13 14.47
C GLY A 91 -19.80 16.86 15.51
N THR A 92 -18.57 17.26 15.15
CA THR A 92 -17.93 18.47 15.68
C THR A 92 -16.82 18.87 14.72
N VAL A 93 -17.19 19.67 13.73
CA VAL A 93 -16.23 20.35 12.85
C VAL A 93 -15.64 21.50 13.65
N GLU A 94 -14.50 21.26 14.29
CA GLU A 94 -13.58 22.36 14.55
C GLU A 94 -12.53 22.34 13.43
N THR A 95 -12.75 23.25 12.49
CA THR A 95 -11.84 23.52 11.39
C THR A 95 -10.56 24.11 11.99
N ASP A 96 -9.53 23.29 12.20
CA ASP A 96 -8.16 23.80 12.19
C ASP A 96 -7.31 22.91 11.29
N MET A 97 -6.86 23.53 10.21
CA MET A 97 -5.89 23.00 9.29
C MET A 97 -4.51 23.50 9.74
N PRO A 98 -3.58 22.62 10.15
CA PRO A 98 -2.17 22.88 9.98
C PRO A 98 -1.61 22.06 8.83
N LEU A 99 -0.90 22.79 7.98
CA LEU A 99 -0.01 22.29 6.94
C LEU A 99 1.01 21.28 7.50
N PHE A 100 1.36 20.26 6.69
CA PHE A 100 2.60 19.49 6.73
C PHE A 100 3.19 19.16 8.12
N ALA A 101 2.91 17.97 8.64
CA ALA A 101 3.77 17.31 9.63
C ALA A 101 4.11 15.89 9.17
N PRO A 102 5.39 15.52 8.97
CA PRO A 102 5.77 14.14 8.72
C PRO A 102 5.68 13.35 10.02
N SER A 103 4.73 12.43 10.10
CA SER A 103 4.68 11.41 11.16
C SER A 103 5.80 10.40 10.94
N ALA A 104 6.85 10.47 11.75
CA ALA A 104 7.82 9.39 11.91
C ALA A 104 7.89 8.97 13.38
N SER A 105 7.48 7.73 13.62
CA SER A 105 8.06 6.80 14.58
C SER A 105 7.78 7.00 16.08
N THR A 106 6.62 6.53 16.51
CA THR A 106 6.48 5.93 17.85
C THR A 106 6.87 4.45 17.76
N HIS A 107 8.15 4.14 17.99
CA HIS A 107 8.60 2.74 18.16
C HIS A 107 9.81 2.71 19.09
N ALA A 108 9.57 2.68 20.41
CA ALA A 108 10.42 2.11 21.46
C ALA A 108 10.10 2.76 22.82
N ALA A 109 9.14 2.21 23.56
CA ALA A 109 9.04 2.43 25.01
C ALA A 109 8.20 1.32 25.64
N HIS A 110 8.66 0.07 25.54
CA HIS A 110 8.16 -1.01 26.38
C HIS A 110 9.23 -2.11 26.53
N SER A 111 10.33 -1.80 27.21
CA SER A 111 11.10 -2.76 28.02
C SER A 111 12.17 -2.01 28.80
N ALA A 112 12.01 -1.93 30.13
CA ALA A 112 13.02 -1.72 31.18
C ALA A 112 12.46 -0.81 32.29
N ASP A 113 11.52 -1.35 33.07
CA ASP A 113 11.46 -1.01 34.49
C ASP A 113 11.35 -2.34 35.24
N ALA A 114 12.51 -2.95 35.41
CA ALA A 114 12.74 -4.07 36.30
C ALA A 114 14.14 -3.85 36.85
N MET A 115 14.20 -3.69 38.18
CA MET A 115 15.40 -3.80 39.01
C MET A 115 16.40 -2.62 38.90
N GLU A 116 16.47 -1.75 39.91
CA GLU A 116 17.51 -1.78 40.96
C GLU A 116 17.51 -0.50 41.82
N ASP A 117 17.61 -0.73 43.14
CA ASP A 117 17.97 0.12 44.31
C ASP A 117 17.10 1.32 44.72
#